data_AF-A0A3N0VIH7-F1
#
_entry.id   AF-A0A3N0VIH7-F1
#
_cell.length_a   1.000
_cell.length_b   1.000
_cell.length_c   1.000
_cell.angle_alpha   90.00
_cell.angle_beta   90.00
_cell.angle_gamma   90.00
#
_symmetry.space_group_name_H-M   'P 1'
#
loop_
_entity.id
_entity.type
_entity.pdbx_description
1 polymer ?
#
loop_
_entity_poly.entity_id
_entity_poly.type
_entity_poly.pdbx_seq_one_letter_code
_entity_poly.pdbx_strand_id
1 'polypeptide(L)'
;MRLTPPALPATFFLLASLMPLLAGADVLDLPAPTETAPHIDKPAKGSTMSAVERQYGQPLKKHPAVGGGRPQQPPITRWDYPGFTVFFEHQHVVDAVIPGQPPPVQHRDELQTSTP
;
A
#
# COMPACT_ATOMS: atom_id res chain seq x y z
N MET A 1 29.57 -7.06 -72.64
CA MET A 1 28.80 -8.29 -72.30
C MET A 1 28.37 -8.22 -70.84
N ARG A 2 27.25 -8.84 -70.48
CA ARG A 2 26.77 -8.96 -69.08
C ARG A 2 27.32 -10.24 -68.44
N LEU A 3 27.46 -10.24 -67.11
CA LEU A 3 26.85 -11.24 -66.21
C LEU A 3 26.86 -10.71 -64.75
N THR A 4 25.97 -11.26 -63.91
CA THR A 4 25.74 -10.95 -62.48
C THR A 4 25.69 -12.28 -61.69
N PRO A 5 25.19 -12.35 -60.44
CA PRO A 5 25.58 -11.72 -59.16
C PRO A 5 26.24 -12.83 -58.26
N PRO A 6 25.89 -13.13 -56.98
CA PRO A 6 25.48 -12.32 -55.82
C PRO A 6 26.30 -12.57 -54.51
N ALA A 7 26.19 -11.66 -53.53
CA ALA A 7 26.18 -11.99 -52.10
C ALA A 7 25.58 -10.84 -51.26
N LEU A 8 24.49 -11.12 -50.54
CA LEU A 8 23.91 -10.25 -49.50
C LEU A 8 24.50 -10.66 -48.14
N PRO A 9 24.74 -9.72 -47.22
CA PRO A 9 23.92 -9.72 -46.00
C PRO A 9 23.72 -8.30 -45.42
N ALA A 10 22.78 -7.53 -45.96
CA ALA A 10 22.38 -6.22 -45.41
C ALA A 10 21.05 -6.29 -44.63
N THR A 11 20.66 -7.48 -44.17
CA THR A 11 19.28 -7.77 -43.70
C THR A 11 19.22 -8.51 -42.35
N PHE A 12 20.29 -8.50 -41.56
CA PHE A 12 20.37 -9.24 -40.27
C PHE A 12 20.43 -8.35 -39.02
N PHE A 13 19.97 -7.10 -39.10
CA PHE A 13 19.90 -6.18 -37.95
C PHE A 13 18.54 -5.47 -37.78
N LEU A 14 17.47 -5.98 -38.40
CA LEU A 14 16.11 -5.45 -38.28
C LEU A 14 15.09 -6.46 -37.70
N LEU A 15 15.53 -7.64 -37.25
CA LEU A 15 14.64 -8.71 -36.76
C LEU A 15 14.82 -9.09 -35.28
N ALA A 16 15.62 -8.31 -34.53
CA ALA A 16 15.86 -8.54 -33.09
C ALA A 16 14.99 -7.67 -32.16
N SER A 17 14.19 -6.75 -32.73
CA SER A 17 13.40 -5.75 -31.98
C SER A 17 11.95 -6.18 -31.70
N LEU A 18 11.53 -7.38 -32.10
CA LEU A 18 10.15 -7.86 -31.97
C LEU A 18 10.02 -9.14 -31.13
N MET A 19 10.79 -9.25 -30.05
CA MET A 19 10.57 -10.28 -29.03
C MET A 19 9.69 -9.70 -27.92
N PRO A 20 8.36 -9.92 -27.92
CA PRO A 20 7.55 -9.57 -26.75
C PRO A 20 8.01 -10.47 -25.61
N LEU A 21 8.49 -9.88 -24.53
CA LEU A 21 8.65 -10.63 -23.29
C LEU A 21 7.26 -11.08 -22.86
N LEU A 22 7.06 -12.40 -22.76
CA LEU A 22 5.87 -13.00 -22.16
C LEU A 22 5.88 -12.71 -20.66
N ALA A 23 5.49 -11.49 -20.30
CA ALA A 23 5.27 -11.06 -18.93
C ALA A 23 3.98 -11.69 -18.42
N GLY A 24 4.08 -12.90 -17.87
CA GLY A 24 2.99 -13.50 -17.11
C GLY A 24 2.84 -12.81 -15.76
N ALA A 25 1.68 -12.21 -15.51
CA ALA A 25 1.26 -11.83 -14.16
C ALA A 25 0.49 -13.02 -13.56
N ASP A 26 0.90 -13.45 -12.36
CA ASP A 26 0.20 -14.49 -11.62
C ASP A 26 -0.91 -13.88 -10.75
N VAL A 27 -2.04 -14.57 -10.62
CA VAL A 27 -3.21 -14.10 -9.86
C VAL A 27 -3.26 -14.86 -8.54
N LEU A 28 -2.83 -14.21 -7.46
CA LEU A 28 -2.89 -14.79 -6.13
C LEU A 28 -4.26 -14.56 -5.49
N ASP A 29 -5.12 -15.59 -5.56
CA ASP A 29 -6.39 -15.61 -4.82
C ASP A 29 -6.14 -15.64 -3.30
N LEU A 30 -6.35 -14.51 -2.65
CA LEU A 30 -6.38 -14.42 -1.19
C LEU A 30 -7.73 -14.95 -0.66
N PRO A 31 -7.74 -15.84 0.36
CA PRO A 31 -8.99 -16.26 0.98
C PRO A 31 -9.75 -15.05 1.53
N ALA A 32 -11.08 -15.07 1.41
CA ALA A 32 -11.93 -14.04 1.99
C ALA A 32 -11.66 -13.94 3.50
N PRO A 33 -11.62 -12.73 4.10
CA PRO A 33 -11.36 -12.57 5.53
C PRO A 33 -12.37 -13.35 6.39
N THR A 34 -11.92 -14.49 6.93
CA THR A 34 -12.76 -15.42 7.69
C THR A 34 -12.90 -15.00 9.15
N GLU A 35 -13.32 -13.76 9.42
CA GLU A 35 -13.68 -13.33 10.76
C GLU A 35 -14.56 -12.08 10.75
N THR A 36 -15.74 -12.19 11.35
CA THR A 36 -16.51 -11.02 11.81
C THR A 36 -15.80 -10.45 13.03
N ALA A 37 -14.70 -9.74 12.80
CA ALA A 37 -13.93 -9.11 13.87
C ALA A 37 -14.86 -8.22 14.73
N PRO A 38 -14.72 -8.26 16.07
CA PRO A 38 -15.60 -7.52 16.97
C PRO A 38 -15.52 -6.02 16.66
N HIS A 39 -16.66 -5.33 16.73
CA HIS A 39 -16.69 -3.89 16.53
C HIS A 39 -15.98 -3.19 17.70
N ILE A 40 -14.77 -2.70 17.45
CA ILE A 40 -13.98 -1.93 18.41
C ILE A 40 -14.17 -0.44 18.09
N ASP A 41 -14.86 0.28 18.99
CA ASP A 41 -14.91 1.73 18.95
C ASP A 41 -13.48 2.30 19.02
N LYS A 42 -13.14 3.15 18.06
CA LYS A 42 -11.79 3.69 17.90
C LYS A 42 -11.80 5.22 17.73
N PRO A 43 -10.71 5.93 18.08
CA PRO A 43 -10.62 7.37 17.93
C PRO A 43 -10.99 7.86 16.53
N ALA A 44 -11.79 8.93 16.46
CA ALA A 44 -12.06 9.60 15.20
C ALA A 44 -10.80 10.33 14.68
N LYS A 45 -10.66 10.40 13.36
CA LYS A 45 -9.59 11.19 12.71
C LYS A 45 -9.70 12.66 13.16
N GLY A 46 -8.58 13.29 13.48
CA GLY A 46 -8.49 14.66 13.98
C GLY A 46 -8.64 14.82 15.50
N SER A 47 -9.11 13.80 16.24
CA SER A 47 -9.16 13.83 17.71
C SER A 47 -7.79 14.16 18.32
N THR A 48 -7.75 14.95 19.39
CA THR A 48 -6.48 15.26 20.06
C THR A 48 -5.99 14.08 20.91
N MET A 49 -4.68 13.95 21.12
CA MET A 49 -4.09 13.01 22.09
C MET A 49 -4.80 13.07 23.46
N SER A 50 -5.11 14.28 23.94
CA SER A 50 -5.80 14.50 25.22
C SER A 50 -7.27 14.08 25.22
N ALA A 51 -7.95 14.10 24.06
CA ALA A 51 -9.31 13.56 23.92
C ALA A 51 -9.27 12.02 23.89
N VAL A 52 -8.31 11.43 23.18
CA VAL A 52 -8.09 9.99 23.15
C VAL A 52 -7.78 9.44 24.54
N GLU A 53 -6.82 10.03 25.25
CA GLU A 53 -6.45 9.59 26.61
C GLU A 53 -7.60 9.73 27.62
N ARG A 54 -8.49 10.72 27.43
CA ARG A 54 -9.68 10.91 28.27
C ARG A 54 -10.78 9.88 27.97
N GLN A 55 -10.95 9.48 26.72
CA GLN A 55 -12.00 8.56 26.30
C GLN A 55 -11.60 7.08 26.44
N TYR A 56 -10.33 6.75 26.21
CA TYR A 56 -9.82 5.38 26.15
C TYR A 56 -8.84 5.02 27.30
N GLY A 57 -8.51 5.98 28.17
CA GLY A 57 -7.55 5.80 29.26
C GLY A 57 -6.08 5.89 28.80
N GLN A 58 -5.15 5.40 29.62
CA GLN A 58 -3.74 5.31 29.21
C GLN A 58 -3.54 4.15 28.22
N PRO A 59 -2.76 4.35 27.14
CA PRO A 59 -2.33 3.25 26.27
C PRO A 59 -1.37 2.31 27.00
N LEU A 60 -1.31 1.06 26.54
CA LEU A 60 -0.33 0.06 26.97
C LEU A 60 1.11 0.50 26.67
N LYS A 61 1.30 1.23 25.56
CA LYS A 61 2.61 1.73 25.13
C LYS A 61 2.49 3.04 24.35
N LYS A 62 3.30 4.03 24.72
CA LYS A 62 3.55 5.25 23.93
C LYS A 62 4.92 5.09 23.25
N HIS A 63 4.96 4.97 21.93
CA HIS A 63 6.22 4.96 21.18
C HIS A 63 6.70 6.40 20.95
N PRO A 64 8.02 6.65 20.88
CA PRO A 64 8.53 7.97 20.51
C PRO A 64 8.10 8.35 19.09
N ALA A 65 8.02 9.65 18.82
CA ALA A 65 7.73 10.15 17.49
C ALA A 65 8.85 9.78 16.51
N VAL A 66 8.49 9.44 15.28
CA VAL A 66 9.41 9.23 14.14
C VAL A 66 9.16 10.29 13.07
N GLY A 67 10.22 10.75 12.40
CA GLY A 67 10.12 11.92 11.50
C GLY A 67 10.28 13.24 12.26
N GLY A 68 9.65 14.31 11.76
CA GLY A 68 9.72 15.67 12.32
C GLY A 68 10.95 16.49 11.94
N GLY A 69 11.96 15.90 11.29
CA GLY A 69 13.20 16.61 10.92
C GLY A 69 13.09 17.61 9.77
N ARG A 70 11.95 17.67 9.06
CA ARG A 70 11.68 18.61 7.95
C ARG A 70 10.16 18.76 7.71
N PRO A 71 9.68 19.88 7.12
CA PRO A 71 8.25 20.12 6.92
C PRO A 71 7.52 19.03 6.11
N GLN A 72 8.19 18.41 5.13
CA GLN A 72 7.62 17.34 4.29
C GLN A 72 7.59 15.96 4.97
N GLN A 73 8.07 15.87 6.22
CA GLN A 73 8.11 14.64 6.99
C GLN A 73 7.68 14.96 8.43
N PRO A 74 6.38 15.19 8.66
CA PRO A 74 5.88 15.56 9.99
C PRO A 74 6.12 14.43 11.00
N PRO A 75 6.15 14.74 12.31
CA PRO A 75 6.40 13.76 13.36
C PRO A 75 5.17 12.87 13.58
N ILE A 76 5.34 11.55 13.41
CA ILE A 76 4.30 10.55 13.64
C ILE A 76 4.56 9.83 14.96
N THR A 77 3.60 9.91 15.89
CA THR A 77 3.61 9.21 17.18
C THR A 77 2.64 8.03 17.14
N ARG A 78 3.03 6.86 17.66
CA ARG A 78 2.16 5.68 17.78
C ARG A 78 1.86 5.36 19.23
N TRP A 79 0.60 5.17 19.59
CA TRP A 79 0.19 4.59 20.88
C TRP A 79 -0.56 3.27 20.66
N ASP A 80 -0.27 2.27 21.49
CA ASP A 80 -0.90 0.94 21.45
C ASP A 80 -1.92 0.80 22.58
N TYR A 81 -3.16 0.46 22.25
CA TYR A 81 -4.23 0.07 23.18
C TYR A 81 -4.52 -1.44 23.03
N PRO A 82 -5.26 -2.08 23.97
CA PRO A 82 -5.48 -3.53 23.94
C PRO A 82 -6.11 -4.09 22.66
N GLY A 83 -6.92 -3.30 21.94
CA GLY A 83 -7.63 -3.72 20.73
C GLY A 83 -7.33 -2.91 19.45
N PHE A 84 -6.58 -1.81 19.56
CA PHE A 84 -6.24 -0.97 18.41
C PHE A 84 -4.93 -0.21 18.63
N THR A 85 -4.31 0.21 17.53
CA THR A 85 -3.18 1.12 17.53
C THR A 85 -3.62 2.45 16.93
N VAL A 86 -3.32 3.56 17.60
CA VAL A 86 -3.63 4.92 17.12
C VAL A 86 -2.34 5.65 16.75
N PHE A 87 -2.38 6.32 15.59
CA PHE A 87 -1.30 7.11 15.04
C PHE A 87 -1.69 8.58 15.06
N PHE A 88 -0.79 9.41 15.55
CA PHE A 88 -0.94 10.86 15.62
C PHE A 88 0.10 11.54 14.76
N GLU A 89 -0.30 12.57 14.03
CA GLU A 89 0.63 13.59 13.54
C GLU A 89 0.56 14.78 14.50
N HIS A 90 1.71 15.24 14.98
CA HIS A 90 1.80 16.23 16.06
C HIS A 90 0.97 15.82 17.30
N GLN A 91 -0.25 16.34 17.45
CA GLN A 91 -1.17 16.03 18.54
C GLN A 91 -2.53 15.48 18.08
N HIS A 92 -2.73 15.27 16.77
CA HIS A 92 -4.02 14.89 16.17
C HIS A 92 -3.98 13.49 15.56
N VAL A 93 -5.04 12.70 15.77
CA VAL A 93 -5.18 11.37 15.18
C VAL A 93 -5.17 11.46 13.65
N VAL A 94 -4.21 10.80 13.01
CA VAL A 94 -4.24 10.58 11.56
C VAL A 94 -4.93 9.27 11.21
N ASP A 95 -4.77 8.21 12.00
CA ASP A 95 -5.52 6.97 11.82
C ASP A 95 -5.58 6.11 13.10
N ALA A 96 -6.53 5.19 13.16
CA ALA A 96 -6.62 4.15 14.18
C ALA A 96 -6.87 2.79 13.51
N VAL A 97 -5.96 1.83 13.72
CA VAL A 97 -5.91 0.54 13.04
C VAL A 97 -6.17 -0.59 14.03
N ILE A 98 -7.03 -1.54 13.64
CA ILE A 98 -7.25 -2.79 14.37
C ILE A 98 -6.34 -3.85 13.72
N PRO A 99 -5.42 -4.49 14.46
CA PRO A 99 -4.58 -5.57 13.93
C PRO A 99 -5.42 -6.70 13.31
N GLY A 100 -5.00 -7.22 12.16
CA GLY A 100 -5.75 -8.24 11.42
C GLY A 100 -6.94 -7.74 10.59
N GLN A 101 -7.33 -6.47 10.72
CA GLN A 101 -8.49 -5.90 10.03
C GLN A 101 -8.06 -4.75 9.09
N PRO A 102 -7.48 -5.07 7.91
CA PRO A 102 -7.05 -4.04 6.95
C PRO A 102 -8.25 -3.25 6.41
N PRO A 103 -8.06 -1.97 6.02
CA PRO A 103 -9.10 -1.21 5.33
C PRO A 103 -9.60 -1.96 4.09
N PRO A 104 -10.91 -1.91 3.78
CA PRO A 104 -11.42 -2.49 2.54
C PRO A 104 -10.76 -1.79 1.35
N VAL A 105 -10.22 -2.59 0.43
CA VAL A 105 -9.65 -2.09 -0.82
C VAL A 105 -10.75 -1.36 -1.58
N GLN A 106 -10.57 -0.06 -1.80
CA GLN A 106 -11.43 0.76 -2.65
C GLN A 106 -11.02 0.52 -4.12
N HIS A 107 -11.92 0.79 -5.08
CA HIS A 107 -11.62 0.67 -6.52
C HIS A 107 -11.21 -0.75 -6.96
N ARG A 108 -11.83 -1.79 -6.38
CA ARG A 108 -11.49 -3.20 -6.70
C ARG A 108 -11.72 -3.54 -8.17
N ASP A 109 -12.64 -2.85 -8.83
CA ASP A 109 -12.97 -3.03 -10.25
C ASP A 109 -11.79 -2.64 -11.16
N GLU A 110 -10.93 -1.70 -10.73
CA GLU A 110 -9.69 -1.32 -11.44
C GLU A 110 -8.59 -2.39 -11.32
N LEU A 111 -8.70 -3.29 -10.33
CA LEU A 111 -7.82 -4.44 -10.14
C LEU A 111 -8.28 -5.66 -10.94
N GLN A 112 -9.51 -5.65 -11.47
CA GLN A 112 -9.98 -6.68 -12.39
C GLN A 112 -9.41 -6.39 -13.77
N THR A 113 -8.43 -7.19 -14.19
CA THR A 113 -7.90 -7.10 -15.55
C THR A 113 -9.02 -7.29 -16.56
N SER A 114 -9.25 -6.29 -17.41
CA SER A 114 -10.19 -6.37 -18.51
C SER A 114 -9.90 -7.62 -19.34
N THR A 115 -10.82 -8.58 -19.35
CA THR A 115 -10.72 -9.76 -20.20
C THR A 115 -10.61 -9.33 -21.67
N PRO A 116 -9.62 -9.82 -22.44
CA PRO A 116 -9.51 -9.54 -23.87
C PRO A 116 -10.60 -10.23 -24.70
#